data_AF-A0A4Y8M6B0-F1
#
_entry.id   AF-A0A4Y8M6B0-F1
#
_cell.length_a   1.000
_cell.length_b   1.000
_cell.length_c   1.000
_cell.angle_alpha   90.00
_cell.angle_beta   90.00
_cell.angle_gamma   90.00
#
_symmetry.space_group_name_H-M   'P 1'
#
loop_
_entity.id
_entity.type
_entity.pdbx_description
1 polymer ?
#
loop_
_entity_poly.entity_id
_entity_poly.type
_entity_poly.pdbx_seq_one_letter_code
_entity_poly.pdbx_strand_id
1 'polypeptide(L)'
;MSLLMNGLKYTLALSGLLTLLRFFFALPLGLWSGITGRGRGFLRAMQWVISAVPAFLLLFPTLGGMFFGLGLNEKSAEPQDMMLFMIVFLLLVTIHGVFPLAYQISERAQFYNQKPYVEASRLMGSSFFHRIVTHILSSMRLELVFTLISEFILILFLMGQLAIFNIILGRTKTRA
;
A
#
# COMPACT_ATOMS: atom_id res chain seq x y z
N MET A 1 10.26 17.50 24.04
CA MET A 1 10.02 16.05 23.81
C MET A 1 8.60 15.72 23.32
N SER A 2 7.56 16.52 23.63
CA SER A 2 6.17 16.25 23.18
C SER A 2 5.96 16.31 21.66
N LEU A 3 6.67 17.20 20.96
CA LEU A 3 6.59 17.35 19.48
C LEU A 3 7.08 16.12 18.71
N LEU A 4 8.16 15.47 19.16
CA LEU A 4 8.69 14.24 18.54
C LEU A 4 7.77 13.03 18.82
N MET A 5 7.22 12.95 20.02
CA MET A 5 6.27 11.90 20.41
C MET A 5 4.97 11.97 19.60
N ASN A 6 4.45 13.18 19.36
CA ASN A 6 3.26 13.37 18.55
C ASN A 6 3.54 13.10 17.06
N GLY A 7 4.66 13.59 16.51
CA GLY A 7 5.07 13.28 15.13
C GLY A 7 5.19 11.78 14.88
N LEU A 8 5.81 11.04 15.80
CA LEU A 8 5.93 9.58 15.72
C LEU A 8 4.56 8.88 15.69
N LYS A 9 3.64 9.28 16.58
CA LYS A 9 2.27 8.71 16.63
C LYS A 9 1.54 8.90 15.31
N TYR A 10 1.64 10.09 14.70
CA TYR A 10 1.02 10.36 13.40
C TYR A 10 1.65 9.53 12.28
N THR A 11 2.98 9.44 12.21
CA THR A 11 3.67 8.63 11.19
C THR A 11 3.31 7.15 11.29
N LEU A 12 3.30 6.59 12.51
CA LEU A 12 2.93 5.19 12.74
C LEU A 12 1.46 4.93 12.40
N ALA A 13 0.55 5.80 12.87
CA ALA A 13 -0.88 5.66 12.59
C ALA A 13 -1.18 5.78 11.10
N LEU A 14 -0.57 6.76 10.42
CA LEU A 14 -0.74 6.98 8.98
C LEU A 14 -0.16 5.83 8.15
N SER A 15 1.01 5.30 8.54
CA SER A 15 1.61 4.13 7.88
C SER A 15 0.75 2.90 8.04
N GLY A 16 0.18 2.69 9.23
CA GLY A 16 -0.76 1.60 9.50
C GLY A 16 -2.02 1.74 8.64
N LEU A 17 -2.61 2.94 8.61
CA LEU A 17 -3.77 3.23 7.79
C LEU A 17 -3.52 2.99 6.29
N LEU A 18 -2.39 3.48 5.76
CA LEU A 18 -2.00 3.26 4.38
C LEU A 18 -1.79 1.78 4.07
N THR A 19 -1.15 1.03 4.97
CA THR A 19 -0.93 -0.41 4.80
C THR A 19 -2.27 -1.15 4.70
N LEU A 20 -3.21 -0.84 5.61
CA LEU A 20 -4.55 -1.44 5.60
C LEU A 20 -5.32 -1.07 4.34
N LEU A 21 -5.26 0.19 3.92
CA LEU A 21 -5.92 0.67 2.71
C LEU A 21 -5.37 -0.02 1.46
N ARG A 22 -4.06 -0.17 1.34
CA ARG A 22 -3.42 -0.91 0.24
C ARG A 22 -3.85 -2.37 0.25
N PHE A 23 -3.84 -3.03 1.39
CA PHE A 23 -4.28 -4.43 1.53
C PHE A 23 -5.75 -4.61 1.14
N PHE A 24 -6.60 -3.66 1.50
CA PHE A 24 -8.03 -3.70 1.18
C PHE A 24 -8.29 -3.78 -0.32
N PHE A 25 -7.52 -3.06 -1.14
CA PHE A 25 -7.63 -3.11 -2.60
C PHE A 25 -6.79 -4.24 -3.22
N ALA A 26 -5.57 -4.44 -2.73
CA ALA A 26 -4.61 -5.37 -3.33
C ALA A 26 -5.00 -6.83 -3.11
N LEU A 27 -5.57 -7.18 -1.94
CA LEU A 27 -5.90 -8.57 -1.61
C LEU A 27 -7.01 -9.13 -2.53
N PRO A 28 -8.17 -8.46 -2.73
CA PRO A 28 -9.18 -8.94 -3.66
C PRO A 28 -8.66 -9.01 -5.11
N LEU A 29 -7.95 -7.98 -5.57
CA LEU A 29 -7.39 -7.92 -6.92
C LEU A 29 -6.37 -9.04 -7.17
N GLY A 30 -5.48 -9.27 -6.20
CA GLY A 30 -4.45 -10.30 -6.26
C GLY A 30 -5.03 -11.71 -6.23
N LEU A 31 -5.97 -11.98 -5.31
CA LEU A 31 -6.66 -13.28 -5.23
C LEU A 31 -7.44 -13.58 -6.52
N TRP A 32 -8.21 -12.61 -7.01
CA TRP A 32 -8.97 -12.78 -8.25
C TRP A 32 -8.06 -13.10 -9.43
N SER A 33 -7.00 -12.32 -9.61
CA SER A 33 -6.02 -12.49 -10.69
C SER A 33 -5.26 -13.82 -10.58
N GLY A 34 -4.83 -14.20 -9.39
CA GLY A 34 -4.05 -15.43 -9.16
C GLY A 34 -4.85 -16.72 -9.38
N ILE A 35 -6.16 -16.69 -9.10
CA ILE A 35 -7.02 -17.88 -9.19
C ILE A 35 -7.65 -18.02 -10.57
N THR A 36 -8.15 -16.92 -11.13
CA THR A 36 -8.79 -16.93 -12.46
C THR A 36 -7.78 -16.84 -13.60
N GLY A 37 -6.55 -16.40 -13.31
CA GLY A 37 -5.55 -16.05 -14.32
C GLY A 37 -5.84 -14.75 -15.08
N ARG A 38 -6.99 -14.11 -14.85
CA ARG A 38 -7.41 -12.91 -15.57
C ARG A 38 -6.76 -11.66 -14.99
N GLY A 39 -6.28 -10.77 -15.85
CA GLY A 39 -5.66 -9.50 -15.42
C GLY A 39 -4.23 -9.63 -14.89
N ARG A 40 -3.67 -10.85 -14.83
CA ARG A 40 -2.31 -11.06 -14.35
C ARG A 40 -1.23 -10.41 -15.22
N GLY A 41 -1.39 -10.47 -16.55
CA GLY A 41 -0.49 -9.77 -17.47
C GLY A 41 -0.46 -8.26 -17.21
N PHE A 42 -1.63 -7.67 -16.93
CA PHE A 42 -1.76 -6.26 -16.57
C PHE A 42 -1.09 -5.96 -15.21
N LEU A 43 -1.35 -6.75 -14.17
CA LEU A 43 -0.71 -6.58 -12.87
C LEU A 43 0.82 -6.71 -12.97
N ARG A 44 1.32 -7.66 -13.77
CA ARG A 44 2.76 -7.85 -14.03
C ARG A 44 3.37 -6.63 -14.71
N ALA A 45 2.71 -6.11 -15.74
CA ALA A 45 3.16 -4.93 -16.45
C ALA A 45 3.19 -3.70 -15.54
N MET A 46 2.11 -3.46 -14.77
CA MET A 46 2.02 -2.35 -13.83
C MET A 46 3.06 -2.46 -12.72
N GLN A 47 3.22 -3.64 -12.12
CA GLN A 47 4.29 -3.89 -11.16
C GLN A 47 5.66 -3.59 -11.77
N TRP A 48 5.94 -4.07 -12.98
CA TRP A 48 7.24 -3.85 -13.62
C TRP A 48 7.53 -2.35 -13.82
N VAL A 49 6.54 -1.58 -14.30
CA VAL A 49 6.66 -0.12 -14.45
C VAL A 49 6.89 0.57 -13.10
N ILE A 50 6.11 0.18 -12.09
CA ILE A 50 6.14 0.81 -10.77
C ILE A 50 7.42 0.45 -10.00
N SER A 51 7.87 -0.80 -10.09
CA SER A 51 9.07 -1.29 -9.40
C SER A 51 10.37 -0.90 -10.13
N ALA A 52 10.32 -0.50 -11.41
CA ALA A 52 11.49 -0.02 -12.14
C ALA A 52 12.07 1.27 -11.54
N VAL A 53 11.23 2.10 -10.90
CA VAL A 53 11.63 3.35 -10.29
C VAL A 53 11.40 3.27 -8.78
N PRO A 54 12.41 3.57 -7.94
CA PRO A 54 12.21 3.70 -6.50
C PRO A 54 11.02 4.61 -6.18
N ALA A 55 10.10 4.15 -5.31
CA ALA A 55 8.88 4.87 -4.95
C ALA A 55 9.14 6.33 -4.55
N PHE A 56 10.22 6.56 -3.80
CA PHE A 56 10.66 7.89 -3.42
C PHE A 56 10.92 8.82 -4.60
N LEU A 57 11.56 8.36 -5.68
CA LEU A 57 11.87 9.20 -6.84
C LEU A 57 10.63 9.62 -7.63
N LEU A 58 9.56 8.81 -7.60
CA LEU A 58 8.28 9.18 -8.21
C LEU A 58 7.47 10.12 -7.31
N LEU A 59 7.48 9.85 -6.01
CA LEU A 59 6.65 10.57 -5.04
C LEU A 59 7.26 11.89 -4.61
N PHE A 60 8.59 12.01 -4.54
CA PHE A 60 9.24 13.22 -4.05
C PHE A 60 9.03 14.44 -4.96
N PRO A 61 9.24 14.40 -6.29
CA PRO A 61 9.04 15.58 -7.13
C PRO A 61 7.57 16.01 -7.19
N THR A 62 6.65 15.04 -7.18
CA THR A 62 5.20 15.30 -7.24
C THR A 62 4.70 15.90 -5.92
N LEU A 63 5.01 15.25 -4.79
CA LEU A 63 4.60 15.75 -3.47
C LEU A 63 5.39 16.99 -3.06
N GLY A 64 6.68 17.05 -3.38
CA GLY A 64 7.54 18.21 -3.11
C GLY A 64 7.11 19.43 -3.90
N GLY A 65 6.88 19.27 -5.21
CA GLY A 65 6.35 20.35 -6.06
C GLY A 65 5.00 20.88 -5.54
N MET A 66 4.12 19.98 -5.11
CA MET A 66 2.85 20.37 -4.49
C MET A 66 3.04 21.04 -3.12
N PHE A 67 3.94 20.53 -2.29
CA PHE A 67 4.22 21.08 -0.95
C PHE A 67 4.78 22.51 -1.03
N PHE A 68 5.72 22.76 -1.95
CA PHE A 68 6.27 24.09 -2.18
C PHE A 68 5.30 25.00 -2.94
N GLY A 69 4.57 24.46 -3.93
CA GLY A 69 3.61 25.22 -4.74
C GLY A 69 2.39 25.71 -3.95
N LEU A 70 1.93 24.93 -2.98
CA LEU A 70 0.85 25.32 -2.04
C LEU A 70 1.35 26.20 -0.88
N GLY A 71 2.63 26.61 -0.88
CA GLY A 71 3.16 27.48 0.18
C GLY A 71 3.09 26.87 1.58
N LEU A 72 3.01 25.54 1.72
CA LEU A 72 2.90 24.86 3.02
C LEU A 72 4.15 25.03 3.90
N ASN A 73 5.21 25.61 3.36
CA ASN A 73 6.40 26.04 4.09
C ASN A 73 6.16 27.35 4.87
N GLU A 74 5.20 28.18 4.46
CA GLU A 74 4.87 29.45 5.10
C GLU A 74 3.96 29.25 6.32
N LYS A 75 4.07 30.14 7.31
CA LYS A 75 3.33 30.05 8.59
C LYS A 75 1.81 30.24 8.43
N SER A 76 1.35 30.68 7.26
CA SER A 76 -0.04 31.04 6.97
C SER A 76 -0.72 30.04 6.01
N ALA A 77 -0.28 28.79 5.99
CA ALA A 77 -0.92 27.75 5.18
C ALA A 77 -2.40 27.59 5.58
N GLU A 78 -3.29 27.70 4.61
CA GLU A 78 -4.72 27.52 4.83
C GLU A 78 -5.00 26.05 5.23
N PRO A 79 -5.95 25.79 6.15
CA PRO A 79 -6.32 24.42 6.53
C PRO A 79 -6.78 23.56 5.35
N GLN A 80 -7.31 24.20 4.29
CA GLN A 80 -7.78 23.52 3.08
C GLN A 80 -6.62 22.94 2.27
N ASP A 81 -5.51 23.66 2.14
CA ASP A 81 -4.33 23.21 1.39
C ASP A 81 -3.63 22.04 2.08
N MET A 82 -3.58 22.04 3.42
CA MET A 82 -3.06 20.91 4.19
C MET A 82 -3.92 19.65 4.00
N MET A 83 -5.25 19.80 3.99
CA MET A 83 -6.17 18.69 3.77
C MET A 83 -6.02 18.14 2.34
N LEU A 84 -5.92 19.02 1.35
CA LEU A 84 -5.73 18.66 -0.06
C LEU A 84 -4.40 17.89 -0.24
N PHE A 85 -3.31 18.38 0.34
CA PHE A 85 -2.03 17.69 0.35
C PHE A 85 -2.13 16.29 0.99
N MET A 86 -2.80 16.16 2.13
CA MET A 86 -2.95 14.87 2.81
C MET A 86 -3.76 13.87 1.97
N ILE A 87 -4.83 14.31 1.31
CA ILE A 87 -5.64 13.46 0.42
C ILE A 87 -4.81 13.00 -0.79
N VAL A 88 -4.10 13.92 -1.45
CA VAL A 88 -3.25 13.57 -2.60
C VAL A 88 -2.11 12.65 -2.18
N PHE A 89 -1.49 12.91 -1.03
CA PHE A 89 -0.49 12.02 -0.43
C PHE A 89 -1.04 10.62 -0.23
N LEU A 90 -2.20 10.48 0.43
CA LEU A 90 -2.84 9.19 0.66
C LEU A 90 -3.13 8.46 -0.66
N LEU A 91 -3.67 9.16 -1.66
CA LEU A 91 -4.00 8.58 -2.96
C LEU A 91 -2.76 8.12 -3.72
N LEU A 92 -1.76 8.99 -3.90
CA LEU A 92 -0.55 8.66 -4.65
C LEU A 92 0.21 7.51 -4.01
N VAL A 93 0.39 7.56 -2.70
CA VAL A 93 1.08 6.50 -1.97
C VAL A 93 0.27 5.20 -2.06
N THR A 94 -1.05 5.22 -1.91
CA THR A 94 -1.88 4.02 -2.03
C THR A 94 -1.78 3.42 -3.43
N ILE A 95 -2.05 4.20 -4.48
CA ILE A 95 -2.06 3.74 -5.87
C ILE A 95 -0.72 3.12 -6.26
N HIS A 96 0.38 3.76 -5.85
CA HIS A 96 1.72 3.27 -6.15
C HIS A 96 1.99 1.88 -5.51
N GLY A 97 1.53 1.64 -4.29
CA GLY A 97 1.76 0.36 -3.61
C GLY A 97 0.77 -0.75 -3.94
N VAL A 98 -0.44 -0.43 -4.41
CA VAL A 98 -1.50 -1.43 -4.65
C VAL A 98 -1.11 -2.42 -5.75
N PHE A 99 -0.52 -1.98 -6.86
CA PHE A 99 -0.22 -2.88 -7.97
C PHE A 99 0.89 -3.91 -7.67
N PRO A 100 2.06 -3.52 -7.10
CA PRO A 100 3.07 -4.49 -6.73
C PRO A 100 2.57 -5.49 -5.68
N LEU A 101 1.82 -5.01 -4.68
CA LEU A 101 1.24 -5.85 -3.64
C LEU A 101 0.20 -6.83 -4.21
N ALA A 102 -0.69 -6.35 -5.10
CA ALA A 102 -1.67 -7.20 -5.76
C ALA A 102 -1.01 -8.26 -6.63
N TYR A 103 0.06 -7.92 -7.35
CA TYR A 103 0.82 -8.89 -8.12
C TYR A 103 1.47 -9.95 -7.22
N GLN A 104 2.12 -9.53 -6.13
CA GLN A 104 2.74 -10.45 -5.17
C GLN A 104 1.72 -11.44 -4.59
N ILE A 105 0.55 -10.94 -4.17
CA ILE A 105 -0.57 -11.78 -3.71
C ILE A 105 -1.05 -12.71 -4.83
N SER A 106 -1.11 -12.24 -6.08
CA SER A 106 -1.53 -13.06 -7.21
C SER A 106 -0.58 -14.24 -7.49
N GLU A 107 0.73 -14.05 -7.32
CA GLU A 107 1.70 -15.14 -7.47
C GLU A 107 1.54 -16.19 -6.38
N ARG A 108 1.34 -15.76 -5.13
CA ARG A 108 1.07 -16.68 -4.02
C ARG A 108 -0.24 -17.41 -4.20
N ALA A 109 -1.29 -16.69 -4.59
CA ALA A 109 -2.59 -17.30 -4.87
C ALA A 109 -2.53 -18.33 -5.99
N GLN A 110 -1.78 -18.05 -7.06
CA GLN A 110 -1.59 -19.02 -8.13
C GLN A 110 -0.84 -20.27 -7.64
N PHE A 111 0.23 -20.09 -6.86
CA PHE A 111 1.02 -21.19 -6.32
C PHE A 111 0.16 -22.16 -5.51
N TYR A 112 -0.73 -21.65 -4.65
CA TYR A 112 -1.65 -22.48 -3.89
C TYR A 112 -2.79 -23.05 -4.74
N ASN A 113 -3.28 -22.30 -5.74
CA ASN A 113 -4.34 -22.76 -6.64
C ASN A 113 -3.93 -23.97 -7.50
N GLN A 114 -2.63 -24.17 -7.73
CA GLN A 114 -2.09 -25.32 -8.47
C GLN A 114 -1.84 -26.57 -7.62
N LYS A 115 -2.18 -26.54 -6.32
CA LYS A 115 -1.95 -27.69 -5.43
C LYS A 115 -3.03 -28.78 -5.61
N PRO A 116 -2.67 -30.08 -5.49
CA PRO A 116 -3.60 -31.19 -5.71
C PRO A 116 -4.86 -31.15 -4.83
N TYR A 117 -4.77 -30.65 -3.60
CA TYR A 117 -5.94 -30.54 -2.70
C TYR A 117 -6.96 -29.49 -3.17
N VAL A 118 -6.51 -28.44 -3.87
CA VAL A 118 -7.40 -27.43 -4.46
C VAL A 118 -8.06 -27.98 -5.73
N GLU A 119 -7.32 -28.75 -6.51
CA GLU A 119 -7.83 -29.41 -7.71
C GLU A 119 -8.84 -30.51 -7.38
N ALA A 120 -8.57 -31.33 -6.37
CA ALA A 120 -9.54 -32.33 -5.87
C ALA A 120 -10.84 -31.66 -5.40
N SER A 121 -10.73 -30.56 -4.63
CA SER A 121 -11.89 -29.76 -4.20
C SER A 121 -12.69 -29.21 -5.40
N ARG A 122 -12.01 -28.84 -6.50
CA ARG A 122 -12.65 -28.40 -7.74
C ARG A 122 -13.44 -29.53 -8.41
N LEU A 123 -12.88 -30.73 -8.48
CA LEU A 123 -13.53 -31.91 -9.06
C LEU A 123 -14.75 -32.35 -8.23
N MET A 124 -14.72 -32.12 -6.90
CA MET A 124 -15.84 -32.36 -5.99
C MET A 124 -16.95 -31.29 -6.06
N GLY A 125 -16.87 -30.33 -6.99
CA GLY A 125 -17.91 -29.32 -7.19
C GLY A 125 -17.89 -28.15 -6.21
N SER A 126 -16.76 -27.89 -5.52
CA SER A 126 -16.69 -26.76 -4.59
C SER A 126 -16.88 -25.42 -5.29
N SER A 127 -17.71 -24.56 -4.69
CA SER A 127 -17.96 -23.21 -5.21
C SER A 127 -16.70 -22.35 -5.16
N PHE A 128 -16.61 -21.36 -6.05
CA PHE A 128 -15.44 -20.49 -6.19
C PHE A 128 -15.07 -19.77 -4.89
N PHE A 129 -16.05 -19.14 -4.23
CA PHE A 129 -15.83 -18.42 -2.96
C PHE A 129 -15.45 -19.34 -1.82
N HIS A 130 -16.09 -20.51 -1.71
CA HIS A 130 -15.74 -21.50 -0.69
C HIS A 130 -14.29 -21.95 -0.86
N ARG A 131 -13.84 -22.18 -2.09
CA ARG A 131 -12.45 -22.56 -2.39
C ARG A 131 -11.45 -21.47 -2.00
N ILE A 132 -11.78 -20.20 -2.28
CA ILE A 132 -10.95 -19.05 -1.92
C ILE A 132 -10.74 -18.99 -0.42
N VAL A 133 -11.83 -18.89 0.34
CA VAL A 133 -11.76 -18.60 1.78
C VAL A 133 -11.23 -19.81 2.54
N THR A 134 -11.76 -21.00 2.26
CA THR A 134 -11.47 -22.20 3.05
C THR A 134 -10.10 -22.81 2.72
N HIS A 135 -9.71 -22.86 1.44
CA HIS A 135 -8.48 -23.55 1.05
C HIS A 135 -7.34 -22.58 0.74
N ILE A 136 -7.55 -21.58 -0.11
CA ILE A 136 -6.45 -20.74 -0.60
C ILE A 136 -6.04 -19.71 0.46
N LEU A 137 -6.98 -18.89 0.94
CA LEU A 137 -6.72 -17.84 1.92
C LEU A 137 -6.24 -18.41 3.26
N SER A 138 -6.85 -19.49 3.71
CA SER A 138 -6.44 -20.21 4.92
C SER A 138 -5.00 -20.72 4.81
N SER A 139 -4.60 -21.24 3.64
CA SER A 139 -3.25 -21.77 3.42
C SER A 139 -2.18 -20.66 3.38
N MET A 140 -2.50 -19.49 2.83
CA MET A 140 -1.55 -18.37 2.71
C MET A 140 -1.62 -17.36 3.86
N ARG A 141 -2.43 -17.58 4.90
CA ARG A 141 -2.66 -16.59 5.98
C ARG A 141 -1.37 -16.11 6.64
N LEU A 142 -0.40 -16.99 6.84
CA LEU A 142 0.91 -16.63 7.43
C LEU A 142 1.73 -15.78 6.47
N GLU A 143 1.73 -16.10 5.17
CA GLU A 143 2.38 -15.29 4.14
C GLU A 143 1.73 -13.91 4.03
N LEU A 144 0.41 -13.80 4.17
CA LEU A 144 -0.31 -12.53 4.16
C LEU A 144 0.06 -11.66 5.36
N VAL A 145 0.17 -12.24 6.56
CA VAL A 145 0.64 -11.51 7.75
C VAL A 145 2.07 -11.01 7.56
N PHE A 146 2.96 -11.85 7.04
CA PHE A 146 4.33 -11.44 6.74
C PHE A 146 4.38 -10.32 5.69
N THR A 147 3.56 -10.41 4.65
CA THR A 147 3.45 -9.40 3.61
C THR A 147 2.91 -8.09 4.18
N LEU A 148 1.93 -8.14 5.10
CA LEU A 148 1.37 -6.97 5.78
C LEU A 148 2.43 -6.23 6.61
N ILE A 149 3.23 -6.96 7.38
CA ILE A 149 4.32 -6.40 8.18
C ILE A 149 5.40 -5.80 7.27
N SER A 150 5.78 -6.51 6.21
CA SER A 150 6.77 -6.03 5.25
C SER A 150 6.32 -4.73 4.56
N GLU A 151 5.06 -4.67 4.17
CA GLU A 151 4.46 -3.48 3.55
C GLU A 151 4.44 -2.29 4.52
N PHE A 152 4.11 -2.53 5.79
CA PHE A 152 4.16 -1.51 6.82
C PHE A 152 5.58 -0.94 7.00
N ILE A 153 6.59 -1.80 7.01
CA ILE A 153 8.01 -1.39 7.08
C ILE A 153 8.41 -0.57 5.85
N LEU A 154 8.00 -0.97 4.65
CA LEU A 154 8.28 -0.23 3.41
C LEU A 154 7.66 1.16 3.42
N ILE A 155 6.43 1.31 3.93
CA ILE A 155 5.77 2.61 4.06
C ILE A 155 6.48 3.48 5.10
N LEU A 156 6.89 2.91 6.24
CA LEU A 156 7.68 3.64 7.23
C LEU A 156 9.01 4.12 6.65
N PHE A 157 9.69 3.28 5.86
CA PHE A 157 10.93 3.65 5.21
C PHE A 157 10.71 4.79 4.20
N LEU A 158 9.65 4.70 3.38
CA LEU A 158 9.27 5.76 2.45
C LEU A 158 8.96 7.08 3.16
N MET A 159 8.21 7.04 4.27
CA MET A 159 7.95 8.21 5.10
C MET A 159 9.24 8.77 5.71
N GLY A 160 10.16 7.91 6.15
CA GLY A 160 11.47 8.31 6.63
C GLY A 160 12.29 9.03 5.56
N GLN A 161 12.31 8.51 4.34
CA GLN A 161 12.95 9.16 3.19
C GLN A 161 12.35 10.54 2.91
N LEU A 162 11.02 10.66 2.88
CA LEU A 162 10.35 11.95 2.68
C LEU A 162 10.65 12.96 3.81
N ALA A 163 10.75 12.50 5.05
CA ALA A 163 11.07 13.34 6.20
C ALA A 163 12.50 13.92 6.13
N ILE A 164 13.48 13.16 5.62
CA ILE A 164 14.86 13.64 5.41
C ILE A 164 14.88 14.85 4.47
N PHE A 165 13.99 14.89 3.47
CA PHE A 165 13.87 15.99 2.51
C PHE A 165 12.89 17.08 2.97
N ASN A 166 12.67 17.24 4.28
CA ASN A 166 11.81 18.24 4.91
C ASN A 166 10.31 18.16 4.59
N ILE A 167 9.83 17.11 3.91
CA ILE A 167 8.40 16.83 3.78
C ILE A 167 7.95 16.06 5.03
N ILE A 168 7.70 16.81 6.11
CA ILE A 168 7.30 16.23 7.40
C ILE A 168 5.77 16.29 7.52
N LEU A 169 5.14 15.12 7.38
CA LEU A 169 3.73 14.93 7.73
C LEU A 169 3.55 15.13 9.24
N GLY A 170 2.64 16.03 9.63
CA GLY A 170 2.39 16.32 11.05
C GLY A 170 3.17 17.50 11.65
N ARG A 171 3.72 18.42 10.83
CA ARG A 171 4.07 19.77 11.30
C ARG A 171 2.81 20.59 11.61
N THR A 172 2.04 20.18 12.61
CA THR A 172 1.09 21.06 13.27
C THR A 172 1.89 21.94 14.21
N LYS A 173 2.27 23.14 13.77
CA LYS A 173 2.68 24.18 14.71
C LYS A 173 1.44 24.54 15.53
N THR A 174 1.32 23.98 16.72
CA THR A 174 0.63 24.68 17.80
C THR A 174 1.24 26.06 17.89
N ARG A 175 0.38 27.07 17.73
CA ARG A 175 0.67 28.50 17.87
C ARG A 175 1.60 28.74 19.06
N ALA A 176 2.64 29.52 18.82
CA ALA A 176 3.28 30.27 19.90
C ALA A 176 2.28 31.31 20.42
#